data_AF-A0AAV9D891-F1
#
_entry.id   AF-A0AAV9D891-F1
#
_cell.length_a   1.000
_cell.length_b   1.000
_cell.length_c   1.000
_cell.angle_alpha   90.00
_cell.angle_beta   90.00
_cell.angle_gamma   90.00
#
_symmetry.space_group_name_H-M   'P 1'
#
loop_
_entity.id
_entity.type
_entity.pdbx_description
1 polymer ?
#
loop_
_entity_poly.entity_id
_entity_poly.type
_entity_poly.pdbx_seq_one_letter_code
_entity_poly.pdbx_strand_id
1 'polypeptide(L)'
;MATLSAASTNSARHYNPPIPISSPRWTRPGTIVMGKWCSYSLSSLRKRRRRTLIYAVNEDAEKSFKKTVEVDRLIDMMRDADAKELQKLVVENVLAFNEGFWIRLAARTDTCKSDDDKKDYEELALSVMNIIDRLVHKTNEKIESATDVLKEIIKPVMSDIEEVSWPPKDIKSVALMEKEVKQREREGQLDEGFLSEVNAQLRQAKEDGDKPGLEAMLQKVLQLYASKVLSKRTYAYKGGEVLKTEEFLETIIKAPEEEWNKLLIDGLTIGKGDISPEEFYAVVKKRIERTLIRTEGGSYEQRVLTEYLKGIQSRSEEIVQAIQGPPQ
;
A
#
# COMPACT_ATOMS: atom_id res chain seq x y z
N MET A 1 33.61 -18.23 -61.95
CA MET A 1 32.62 -18.73 -62.92
C MET A 1 31.23 -18.42 -62.37
N ALA A 2 30.40 -17.78 -63.23
CA ALA A 2 28.94 -17.53 -63.16
C ALA A 2 28.38 -16.76 -61.93
N THR A 3 27.99 -15.47 -62.00
CA THR A 3 26.82 -14.79 -62.65
C THR A 3 25.47 -15.27 -62.09
N LEU A 4 24.60 -14.44 -61.47
CA LEU A 4 23.70 -13.38 -61.99
C LEU A 4 23.12 -12.63 -60.74
N SER A 5 22.94 -11.30 -60.59
CA SER A 5 22.34 -10.17 -61.36
C SER A 5 20.81 -10.07 -61.39
N ALA A 6 20.30 -9.02 -60.70
CA ALA A 6 19.09 -8.17 -60.92
C ALA A 6 17.68 -8.83 -60.83
N ALA A 7 16.56 -8.20 -60.45
CA ALA A 7 16.12 -6.82 -60.26
C ALA A 7 14.90 -6.78 -59.29
N SER A 8 14.81 -5.80 -58.38
CA SER A 8 13.89 -4.61 -58.38
C SER A 8 12.37 -4.87 -58.25
N THR A 9 11.74 -4.27 -57.23
CA THR A 9 10.48 -3.50 -57.38
C THR A 9 10.19 -2.63 -56.14
N ASN A 10 10.12 -1.32 -56.38
CA ASN A 10 9.38 -0.22 -55.73
C ASN A 10 8.56 -0.48 -54.45
N SER A 11 8.66 0.44 -53.47
CA SER A 11 7.65 1.51 -53.33
C SER A 11 8.02 2.49 -52.21
N ALA A 12 8.07 3.78 -52.56
CA ALA A 12 8.16 4.89 -51.64
C ALA A 12 6.85 5.07 -50.87
N ARG A 13 6.90 5.22 -49.54
CA ARG A 13 5.81 5.83 -48.76
C ARG A 13 6.36 6.67 -47.61
N HIS A 14 6.23 7.98 -47.81
CA HIS A 14 5.86 9.02 -46.86
C HIS A 14 6.05 8.74 -45.36
N TYR A 15 7.01 9.45 -44.78
CA TYR A 15 6.97 9.87 -43.38
C TYR A 15 5.77 10.79 -43.16
N ASN A 16 4.92 10.45 -42.19
CA ASN A 16 4.03 11.39 -41.54
C ASN A 16 3.89 11.06 -40.04
N PRO A 17 3.74 12.07 -39.17
CA PRO A 17 3.78 11.97 -37.71
C PRO A 17 2.45 11.48 -37.11
N PRO A 18 2.42 11.07 -35.82
CA PRO A 18 1.19 10.68 -35.16
C PRO A 18 0.31 11.90 -34.80
N ILE A 19 -0.98 11.78 -35.16
CA ILE A 19 -2.10 12.70 -34.90
C ILE A 19 -2.72 12.40 -33.50
N PRO A 20 -3.39 13.39 -32.85
CA PRO A 20 -3.59 13.44 -31.42
C PRO A 20 -4.83 12.68 -30.92
N ILE A 21 -4.77 12.26 -29.66
CA ILE A 21 -5.83 11.54 -28.94
C ILE A 21 -6.93 12.53 -28.55
N SER A 22 -8.11 12.28 -29.12
CA SER A 22 -9.38 12.95 -28.88
C SER A 22 -10.05 12.53 -27.55
N SER A 23 -10.69 13.50 -26.90
CA SER A 23 -11.47 13.39 -25.66
C SER A 23 -12.71 12.47 -25.75
N PRO A 24 -13.19 11.87 -24.65
CA PRO A 24 -14.38 11.02 -24.67
C PRO A 24 -15.68 11.83 -24.56
N ARG A 25 -16.59 11.60 -25.51
CA ARG A 25 -17.96 12.11 -25.57
C ARG A 25 -18.90 11.07 -24.96
N TRP A 26 -19.51 11.38 -23.81
CA TRP A 26 -20.58 10.55 -23.25
C TRP A 26 -21.96 11.03 -23.69
N THR A 27 -22.80 10.04 -23.99
CA THR A 27 -24.09 10.06 -24.67
C THR A 27 -25.25 10.49 -23.75
N ARG A 28 -26.19 11.27 -24.32
CA ARG A 28 -27.51 11.56 -23.72
C ARG A 28 -28.48 10.40 -23.99
N PRO A 29 -29.47 10.19 -23.11
CA PRO A 29 -30.73 9.56 -23.50
C PRO A 29 -31.93 10.51 -23.39
N GLY A 30 -32.83 10.44 -24.39
CA GLY A 30 -34.27 10.54 -24.17
C GLY A 30 -34.96 11.82 -24.62
N THR A 31 -35.48 11.82 -25.85
CA THR A 31 -36.53 12.73 -26.34
C THR A 31 -37.88 12.01 -26.22
N ILE A 32 -38.85 12.58 -25.50
CA ILE A 32 -40.28 12.22 -25.62
C ILE A 32 -41.15 13.49 -25.64
N VAL A 33 -41.69 13.72 -26.83
CA VAL A 33 -43.04 14.17 -27.20
C VAL A 33 -43.56 15.55 -26.74
N MET A 34 -43.74 16.39 -27.76
CA MET A 34 -44.46 17.66 -27.80
C MET A 34 -45.98 17.42 -27.76
N GLY A 35 -46.67 18.03 -26.79
CA GLY A 35 -48.13 18.04 -26.66
C GLY A 35 -48.71 19.45 -26.76
N LYS A 36 -49.66 19.60 -27.68
CA LYS A 36 -50.42 20.79 -28.12
C LYS A 36 -50.92 21.77 -27.03
N TRP A 37 -50.67 23.05 -27.30
CA TRP A 37 -51.55 24.24 -27.29
C TRP A 37 -52.96 24.11 -26.66
N CYS A 38 -53.25 25.00 -25.71
CA CYS A 38 -54.53 25.74 -25.69
C CYS A 38 -54.40 27.06 -24.92
N SER A 39 -54.81 28.13 -25.59
CA SER A 39 -54.88 29.52 -25.15
C SER A 39 -56.14 29.81 -24.34
N TYR A 40 -56.02 30.59 -23.26
CA TYR A 40 -57.10 31.41 -22.71
C TYR A 40 -56.59 32.79 -22.28
N SER A 41 -57.43 33.78 -22.54
CA SER A 41 -57.19 35.21 -22.50
C SER A 41 -57.31 35.85 -21.10
N LEU A 42 -56.63 37.00 -21.00
CA LEU A 42 -56.66 38.11 -20.04
C LEU A 42 -57.49 38.05 -18.74
N SER A 43 -56.75 38.41 -17.67
CA SER A 43 -56.98 39.52 -16.72
C SER A 43 -57.15 39.13 -15.25
N SER A 44 -56.18 39.53 -14.41
CA SER A 44 -56.45 40.32 -13.20
C SER A 44 -55.15 40.80 -12.55
N LEU A 45 -55.08 42.12 -12.34
CA LEU A 45 -54.14 42.79 -11.45
C LEU A 45 -54.28 42.26 -10.02
N ARG A 46 -53.27 41.56 -9.48
CA ARG A 46 -53.11 41.41 -8.02
C ARG A 46 -51.65 41.45 -7.57
N LYS A 47 -51.31 42.63 -7.03
CA LYS A 47 -50.42 42.91 -5.88
C LYS A 47 -49.18 42.03 -5.69
N ARG A 48 -48.05 42.65 -6.03
CA ARG A 48 -46.72 42.58 -5.38
C ARG A 48 -46.79 42.01 -3.95
N ARG A 49 -46.32 40.78 -3.76
CA ARG A 49 -45.83 40.28 -2.47
C ARG A 49 -44.49 39.62 -2.74
N ARG A 50 -43.40 40.33 -2.41
CA ARG A 50 -42.05 39.75 -2.36
C ARG A 50 -42.10 38.62 -1.32
N ARG A 51 -42.21 37.38 -1.78
CA ARG A 51 -41.92 36.22 -0.96
C ARG A 51 -40.40 36.06 -1.01
N THR A 52 -39.73 36.40 0.08
CA THR A 52 -38.39 35.91 0.35
C THR A 52 -38.53 34.39 0.47
N LEU A 53 -38.21 33.68 -0.60
CA LEU A 53 -38.09 32.24 -0.57
C LEU A 53 -36.82 31.97 0.24
N ILE A 54 -36.97 31.70 1.54
CA ILE A 54 -35.91 31.09 2.32
C ILE A 54 -35.80 29.68 1.73
N TYR A 55 -34.82 29.52 0.84
CA TYR A 55 -34.48 28.22 0.29
C TYR A 55 -34.05 27.36 1.48
N ALA A 56 -34.67 26.18 1.66
CA ALA A 56 -34.10 25.17 2.53
C ALA A 56 -32.69 24.92 2.00
N VAL A 57 -31.67 25.33 2.78
CA VAL A 57 -30.29 24.98 2.47
C VAL A 57 -30.26 23.47 2.45
N ASN A 58 -30.12 22.91 1.26
CA ASN A 58 -29.98 21.47 1.10
C ASN A 58 -28.70 21.08 1.84
N GLU A 59 -28.75 20.09 2.72
CA GLU A 59 -27.62 19.68 3.57
C GLU A 59 -26.35 19.38 2.72
N ASP A 60 -26.56 18.92 1.48
CA ASP A 60 -25.51 18.68 0.49
C ASP A 60 -24.85 19.98 -0.04
N ALA A 61 -25.61 21.07 -0.13
CA ALA A 61 -25.07 22.38 -0.52
C ALA A 61 -24.21 22.98 0.62
N GLU A 62 -24.61 22.77 1.87
CA GLU A 62 -23.84 23.19 3.04
C GLU A 62 -22.53 22.40 3.16
N LYS A 63 -22.57 21.09 2.96
CA LYS A 63 -21.36 20.23 2.92
C LYS A 63 -20.41 20.65 1.81
N SER A 64 -20.93 20.92 0.61
CA SER A 64 -20.11 21.36 -0.53
C SER A 64 -19.49 22.73 -0.28
N PHE A 65 -20.25 23.66 0.29
CA PHE A 65 -19.73 24.97 0.69
C PHE A 65 -18.62 24.86 1.73
N LYS A 66 -18.80 24.03 2.76
CA LYS A 66 -17.79 23.81 3.78
C LYS A 66 -16.48 23.27 3.20
N LYS A 67 -16.56 22.31 2.27
CA LYS A 67 -15.37 21.80 1.54
C LYS A 67 -14.67 22.90 0.76
N THR A 68 -15.41 23.77 0.05
CA THR A 68 -14.82 24.90 -0.67
C THR A 68 -14.10 25.87 0.26
N VAL A 69 -14.69 26.16 1.44
CA VAL A 69 -14.06 27.03 2.45
C VAL A 69 -12.77 26.41 3.01
N GLU A 70 -12.74 25.10 3.21
CA GLU A 70 -11.54 24.39 3.66
C GLU A 70 -10.42 24.45 2.61
N VAL A 71 -10.75 24.28 1.32
CA VAL A 71 -9.80 24.46 0.21
C VAL A 71 -9.29 25.89 0.15
N ASP A 72 -10.17 26.89 0.30
CA ASP A 72 -9.76 28.30 0.30
C ASP A 72 -8.79 28.61 1.44
N ARG A 73 -9.06 28.12 2.64
CA ARG A 73 -8.15 28.26 3.78
C ARG A 73 -6.79 27.62 3.50
N LEU A 74 -6.77 26.45 2.86
CA LEU A 74 -5.52 25.80 2.48
C LEU A 74 -4.73 26.63 1.47
N ILE A 75 -5.40 27.18 0.44
CA ILE A 75 -4.79 28.07 -0.55
C ILE A 75 -4.19 29.30 0.14
N ASP A 76 -4.94 29.94 1.04
CA ASP A 76 -4.47 31.13 1.76
C ASP A 76 -3.26 30.79 2.66
N MET A 77 -3.28 29.67 3.39
CA MET A 77 -2.13 29.21 4.19
C MET A 77 -0.89 28.95 3.34
N MET A 78 -1.06 28.36 2.15
CA MET A 78 0.08 28.08 1.26
C MET A 78 0.61 29.33 0.58
N ARG A 79 -0.24 30.33 0.32
CA ARG A 79 0.17 31.63 -0.23
C ARG A 79 1.03 32.40 0.76
N ASP A 80 0.67 32.36 2.04
CA ASP A 80 1.36 33.10 3.10
C ASP A 80 2.61 32.36 3.65
N ALA A 81 2.80 31.09 3.27
CA ALA A 81 3.87 30.24 3.75
C ALA A 81 5.23 30.54 3.10
N ASP A 82 6.31 30.36 3.86
CA ASP A 82 7.66 30.36 3.30
C ASP A 82 7.95 29.06 2.49
N ALA A 83 9.10 29.00 1.80
CA ALA A 83 9.42 27.84 0.96
C ALA A 83 9.49 26.50 1.72
N LYS A 84 9.88 26.48 3.00
CA LYS A 84 9.95 25.25 3.81
C LYS A 84 8.59 24.89 4.37
N GLU A 85 7.83 25.88 4.80
CA GLU A 85 6.45 25.73 5.27
C GLU A 85 5.53 25.26 4.14
N LEU A 86 5.70 25.79 2.92
CA LEU A 86 4.97 25.35 1.73
C LEU A 86 5.24 23.86 1.45
N GLN A 87 6.50 23.42 1.48
CA GLN A 87 6.83 22.00 1.31
C GLN A 87 6.15 21.13 2.37
N LYS A 88 6.18 21.56 3.64
CA LYS A 88 5.54 20.84 4.73
C LYS A 88 4.02 20.77 4.55
N LEU A 89 3.36 21.89 4.22
CA LEU A 89 1.93 21.97 3.97
C LEU A 89 1.51 21.05 2.81
N VAL A 90 2.30 21.01 1.74
CA VAL A 90 2.05 20.11 0.61
C VAL A 90 2.17 18.64 1.04
N VAL A 91 3.20 18.27 1.79
CA VAL A 91 3.37 16.87 2.26
C VAL A 91 2.26 16.44 3.23
N GLU A 92 1.82 17.31 4.13
CA GLU A 92 0.77 16.98 5.10
C GLU A 92 -0.63 16.90 4.45
N ASN A 93 -0.84 17.60 3.34
CA ASN A 93 -2.13 17.69 2.66
C ASN A 93 -2.14 17.06 1.27
N VAL A 94 -1.24 16.10 0.96
CA VAL A 94 -1.11 15.49 -0.38
C VAL A 94 -2.46 15.05 -0.96
N LEU A 95 -3.32 14.44 -0.14
CA LEU A 95 -4.64 13.94 -0.58
C LEU A 95 -5.66 15.06 -0.87
N ALA A 96 -5.41 16.29 -0.43
CA ALA A 96 -6.27 17.44 -0.68
C ALA A 96 -6.09 18.01 -2.10
N PHE A 97 -4.97 17.73 -2.77
CA PHE A 97 -4.66 18.25 -4.12
C PHE A 97 -5.33 17.45 -5.24
N ASN A 98 -6.66 17.38 -5.19
CA ASN A 98 -7.48 16.76 -6.22
C ASN A 98 -7.96 17.78 -7.27
N GLU A 99 -8.75 17.34 -8.26
CA GLU A 99 -9.31 18.22 -9.29
C GLU A 99 -10.04 19.46 -8.72
N GLY A 100 -10.77 19.29 -7.62
CA GLY A 100 -11.49 20.37 -6.97
C GLY A 100 -10.58 21.46 -6.40
N PHE A 101 -9.40 21.10 -5.89
CA PHE A 101 -8.39 22.05 -5.44
C PHE A 101 -7.91 22.93 -6.60
N TRP A 102 -7.53 22.32 -7.72
CA TRP A 102 -7.00 23.05 -8.89
C TRP A 102 -8.05 23.94 -9.54
N ILE A 103 -9.30 23.48 -9.65
CA ILE A 103 -10.42 24.30 -10.12
C ILE A 103 -10.63 25.51 -9.20
N ARG A 104 -10.54 25.32 -7.88
CA ARG A 104 -10.73 26.41 -6.93
C ARG A 104 -9.59 27.42 -7.00
N LEU A 105 -8.34 26.96 -7.12
CA LEU A 105 -7.17 27.81 -7.31
C LEU A 105 -7.30 28.64 -8.59
N ALA A 106 -7.67 28.02 -9.72
CA ALA A 106 -7.91 28.73 -10.97
C ALA A 106 -9.01 29.80 -10.84
N ALA A 107 -10.11 29.49 -10.16
CA ALA A 107 -11.18 30.46 -9.90
C ALA A 107 -10.71 31.65 -9.03
N ARG A 108 -9.76 31.43 -8.10
CA ARG A 108 -9.14 32.51 -7.31
C ARG A 108 -8.23 33.37 -8.18
N THR A 109 -7.43 32.76 -9.05
CA THR A 109 -6.61 33.45 -10.04
C THR A 109 -7.46 34.34 -10.96
N ASP A 110 -8.61 33.84 -11.45
CA ASP A 110 -9.52 34.58 -12.35
C ASP A 110 -10.28 35.72 -11.66
N THR A 111 -10.43 35.67 -10.33
CA THR A 111 -11.13 36.69 -9.54
C THR A 111 -10.19 37.75 -8.96
N CYS A 112 -8.89 37.67 -9.25
CA CYS A 112 -7.90 38.68 -8.86
C CYS A 112 -8.15 40.01 -9.56
N LYS A 113 -7.95 41.11 -8.82
CA LYS A 113 -8.10 42.48 -9.36
C LYS A 113 -6.78 43.06 -9.86
N SER A 114 -5.66 42.57 -9.32
CA SER A 114 -4.31 42.99 -9.69
C SER A 114 -3.65 41.90 -10.54
N ASP A 115 -2.88 42.31 -11.56
CA ASP A 115 -2.02 41.39 -12.32
C ASP A 115 -0.90 40.81 -11.44
N ASP A 116 -0.51 41.53 -10.39
CA ASP A 116 0.51 41.07 -9.42
C ASP A 116 -0.03 39.89 -8.60
N ASP A 117 -1.22 40.03 -8.01
CA ASP A 117 -1.89 38.95 -7.29
C ASP A 117 -2.12 37.72 -8.19
N LYS A 118 -2.44 37.96 -9.46
CA LYS A 118 -2.62 36.89 -10.44
C LYS A 118 -1.33 36.09 -10.64
N LYS A 119 -0.19 36.78 -10.78
CA LYS A 119 1.13 36.15 -10.90
C LYS A 119 1.50 35.37 -9.65
N ASP A 120 1.23 35.89 -8.46
CA ASP A 120 1.47 35.17 -7.20
C ASP A 120 0.75 33.82 -7.17
N TYR A 121 -0.52 33.77 -7.59
CA TYR A 121 -1.28 32.52 -7.66
C TYR A 121 -0.75 31.56 -8.73
N GLU A 122 -0.31 32.07 -9.88
CA GLU A 122 0.31 31.26 -10.93
C GLU A 122 1.64 30.65 -10.44
N GLU A 123 2.48 31.43 -9.77
CA GLU A 123 3.74 30.96 -9.17
C GLU A 123 3.51 29.96 -8.04
N LEU A 124 2.50 30.20 -7.19
CA LEU A 124 2.09 29.26 -6.15
C LEU A 124 1.65 27.93 -6.77
N ALA A 125 0.81 27.97 -7.81
CA ALA A 125 0.33 26.77 -8.50
C ALA A 125 1.50 25.96 -9.07
N LEU A 126 2.44 26.63 -9.75
CA LEU A 126 3.65 26.00 -10.29
C LEU A 126 4.52 25.39 -9.18
N SER A 127 4.68 26.10 -8.05
CA SER A 127 5.48 25.63 -6.92
C SER A 127 4.87 24.39 -6.27
N VAL A 128 3.56 24.41 -5.99
CA VAL A 128 2.83 23.28 -5.42
C VAL A 128 2.87 22.08 -6.37
N MET A 129 2.63 22.29 -7.67
CA MET A 129 2.67 21.24 -8.68
C MET A 129 4.06 20.60 -8.77
N ASN A 130 5.13 21.39 -8.81
CA ASN A 130 6.50 20.88 -8.84
C ASN A 130 6.86 20.04 -7.59
N ILE A 131 6.35 20.41 -6.41
CA ILE A 131 6.57 19.63 -5.18
C ILE A 131 5.82 18.30 -5.26
N ILE A 132 4.56 18.33 -5.69
CA ILE A 132 3.72 17.13 -5.85
C ILE A 132 4.33 16.18 -6.88
N ASP A 133 4.73 16.68 -8.05
CA ASP A 133 5.34 15.86 -9.11
C ASP A 133 6.60 15.15 -8.60
N ARG A 134 7.48 15.88 -7.89
CA ARG A 134 8.67 15.28 -7.28
C ARG A 134 8.33 14.23 -6.24
N LEU A 135 7.29 14.45 -5.43
CA LEU A 135 6.83 13.49 -4.43
C LEU A 135 6.30 12.21 -5.08
N VAL A 136 5.48 12.35 -6.12
CA VAL A 136 4.93 11.22 -6.89
C VAL A 136 6.05 10.44 -7.55
N HIS A 137 6.97 11.12 -8.25
CA HIS A 137 8.12 10.48 -8.88
C HIS A 137 8.96 9.69 -7.88
N LYS A 138 9.34 10.31 -6.75
CA LYS A 138 10.12 9.63 -5.72
C LYS A 138 9.39 8.46 -5.08
N THR A 139 8.06 8.54 -4.98
CA THR A 139 7.23 7.44 -4.46
C THR A 139 7.20 6.28 -5.45
N ASN A 140 7.01 6.56 -6.74
CA ASN A 140 7.06 5.54 -7.79
C ASN A 140 8.43 4.86 -7.85
N GLU A 141 9.52 5.63 -7.80
CA GLU A 141 10.88 5.08 -7.76
C GLU A 141 11.09 4.13 -6.57
N LYS A 142 10.53 4.46 -5.40
CA LYS A 142 10.59 3.58 -4.22
C LYS A 142 9.78 2.30 -4.41
N ILE A 143 8.58 2.39 -4.98
CA ILE A 143 7.73 1.23 -5.26
C ILE A 143 8.42 0.31 -6.28
N GLU A 144 8.95 0.86 -7.36
CA GLU A 144 9.69 0.13 -8.38
C GLU A 144 10.94 -0.53 -7.78
N SER A 145 11.71 0.21 -6.98
CA SER A 145 12.88 -0.33 -6.29
C SER A 145 12.52 -1.48 -5.33
N ALA A 146 11.46 -1.32 -4.52
CA ALA A 146 10.98 -2.39 -3.64
C ALA A 146 10.51 -3.62 -4.41
N THR A 147 9.81 -3.40 -5.53
CA THR A 147 9.32 -4.45 -6.43
C THR A 147 10.48 -5.22 -7.06
N ASP A 148 11.53 -4.54 -7.50
CA ASP A 148 12.70 -5.18 -8.09
C ASP A 148 13.52 -5.94 -7.05
N VAL A 149 13.65 -5.40 -5.83
CA VAL A 149 14.22 -6.13 -4.69
C VAL A 149 13.43 -7.41 -4.43
N LEU A 150 12.10 -7.35 -4.41
CA LEU A 150 11.23 -8.50 -4.20
C LEU A 150 11.37 -9.53 -5.31
N LYS A 151 11.35 -9.13 -6.58
CA LYS A 151 11.55 -10.01 -7.73
C LYS A 151 12.84 -10.79 -7.60
N GLU A 152 13.95 -10.13 -7.27
CA GLU A 152 15.24 -10.83 -7.11
C GLU A 152 15.25 -11.79 -5.91
N ILE A 153 14.50 -11.50 -4.83
CA ILE A 153 14.35 -12.43 -3.69
C ILE A 153 13.57 -13.69 -4.09
N ILE A 154 12.48 -13.56 -4.85
CA ILE A 154 11.60 -14.68 -5.21
C ILE A 154 12.07 -15.46 -6.45
N LYS A 155 12.91 -14.83 -7.29
CA LYS A 155 13.46 -15.40 -8.53
C LYS A 155 14.04 -16.81 -8.40
N PRO A 156 14.78 -17.19 -7.34
CA PRO A 156 15.29 -18.55 -7.19
C PRO A 156 14.20 -19.61 -7.08
N VAL A 157 12.99 -19.22 -6.67
CA VAL A 157 11.85 -20.09 -6.39
C VAL A 157 10.84 -20.10 -7.54
N MET A 158 10.82 -19.07 -8.38
CA MET A 158 10.04 -19.09 -9.61
C MET A 158 10.69 -20.05 -10.61
N SER A 159 10.00 -21.14 -10.95
CA SER A 159 10.37 -21.97 -12.10
C SER A 159 10.04 -21.25 -13.41
N ASP A 160 10.76 -21.54 -14.50
CA ASP A 160 10.46 -21.08 -15.87
C ASP A 160 9.10 -21.58 -16.43
N ILE A 161 8.33 -22.30 -15.60
CA ILE A 161 7.03 -22.87 -15.94
C ILE A 161 5.94 -21.92 -15.43
N GLU A 162 4.96 -21.66 -16.30
CA GLU A 162 3.87 -20.68 -16.17
C GLU A 162 3.03 -20.80 -14.88
N GLU A 163 3.07 -21.96 -14.20
CA GLU A 163 2.35 -22.21 -12.96
C GLU A 163 3.32 -22.38 -11.77
N VAL A 164 3.31 -21.40 -10.86
CA VAL A 164 4.11 -21.43 -9.63
C VAL A 164 3.53 -22.49 -8.68
N SER A 165 4.16 -23.67 -8.63
CA SER A 165 3.81 -24.68 -7.64
C SER A 165 4.45 -24.35 -6.28
N TRP A 166 3.63 -24.19 -5.24
CA TRP A 166 4.08 -24.14 -3.84
C TRP A 166 3.54 -25.36 -3.07
N PRO A 167 4.32 -26.02 -2.18
CA PRO A 167 5.70 -25.72 -1.81
C PRO A 167 6.70 -25.94 -2.96
N PRO A 168 7.85 -25.23 -2.97
CA PRO A 168 8.84 -25.36 -4.03
C PRO A 168 9.36 -26.79 -4.06
N LYS A 169 9.44 -27.37 -5.26
CA LYS A 169 9.93 -28.74 -5.45
C LYS A 169 11.42 -28.87 -5.10
N ASP A 170 12.18 -27.77 -5.20
CA ASP A 170 13.60 -27.73 -4.87
C ASP A 170 13.85 -27.01 -3.53
N ILE A 171 14.32 -27.79 -2.55
CA ILE A 171 14.74 -27.30 -1.23
C ILE A 171 15.90 -26.29 -1.38
N LYS A 172 16.74 -26.44 -2.42
CA LYS A 172 17.86 -25.52 -2.68
C LYS A 172 17.38 -24.13 -3.08
N SER A 173 16.27 -24.00 -3.80
CA SER A 173 15.67 -22.71 -4.16
C SER A 173 15.23 -21.92 -2.93
N VAL A 174 14.66 -22.58 -1.93
CA VAL A 174 14.27 -21.94 -0.66
C VAL A 174 15.50 -21.47 0.12
N ALA A 175 16.57 -22.28 0.15
CA ALA A 175 17.84 -21.89 0.78
C ALA A 175 18.50 -20.69 0.09
N LEU A 176 18.39 -20.59 -1.25
CA LEU A 176 18.86 -19.42 -2.00
C LEU A 176 18.03 -18.18 -1.68
N MET A 177 16.70 -18.30 -1.62
CA MET A 177 15.81 -17.20 -1.20
C MET A 177 16.14 -16.71 0.23
N GLU A 178 16.36 -17.63 1.17
CA GLU A 178 16.79 -17.29 2.53
C GLU A 178 18.12 -16.54 2.56
N LYS A 179 19.09 -16.96 1.74
CA LYS A 179 20.36 -16.27 1.61
C LYS A 179 20.17 -14.86 1.06
N GLU A 180 19.29 -14.68 0.08
CA GLU A 180 19.00 -13.38 -0.52
C GLU A 180 18.34 -12.44 0.50
N VAL A 181 17.31 -12.90 1.23
CA VAL A 181 16.69 -12.12 2.31
C VAL A 181 17.73 -11.69 3.35
N LYS A 182 18.62 -12.60 3.77
CA LYS A 182 19.71 -12.28 4.72
C LYS A 182 20.74 -11.29 4.18
N GLN A 183 20.97 -11.26 2.87
CA GLN A 183 21.89 -10.31 2.24
C GLN A 183 21.24 -8.92 2.18
N ARG A 184 20.02 -8.84 1.63
CA ARG A 184 19.26 -7.59 1.47
C ARG A 184 18.93 -6.92 2.79
N GLU A 185 18.68 -7.72 3.83
CA GLU A 185 18.48 -7.22 5.20
C GLU A 185 19.75 -6.52 5.72
N ARG A 186 20.93 -7.11 5.51
CA ARG A 186 22.22 -6.52 5.92
C ARG A 186 22.56 -5.24 5.16
N GLU A 187 22.11 -5.15 3.90
CA GLU A 187 22.27 -3.97 3.06
C GLU A 187 21.26 -2.86 3.39
N GLY A 188 20.27 -3.13 4.25
CA GLY A 188 19.22 -2.17 4.63
C GLY A 188 18.16 -1.96 3.55
N GLN A 189 18.04 -2.88 2.58
CA GLN A 189 17.08 -2.78 1.47
C GLN A 189 15.69 -3.33 1.82
N LEU A 190 15.55 -4.03 2.96
CA LEU A 190 14.27 -4.52 3.47
C LEU A 190 13.67 -3.50 4.44
N ASP A 191 13.47 -2.28 3.94
CA ASP A 191 12.92 -1.16 4.71
C ASP A 191 11.39 -1.22 4.79
N GLU A 192 10.80 -0.20 5.44
CA GLU A 192 9.34 -0.09 5.57
C GLU A 192 8.64 -0.01 4.21
N GLY A 193 9.26 0.60 3.21
CA GLY A 193 8.74 0.66 1.84
C GLY A 193 8.65 -0.73 1.23
N PHE A 194 9.72 -1.53 1.34
CA PHE A 194 9.72 -2.93 0.93
C PHE A 194 8.61 -3.73 1.63
N LEU A 195 8.52 -3.67 2.96
CA LEU A 195 7.50 -4.42 3.70
C LEU A 195 6.08 -4.02 3.33
N SER A 196 5.84 -2.72 3.08
CA SER A 196 4.54 -2.23 2.63
C SER A 196 4.15 -2.81 1.26
N GLU A 197 5.10 -2.92 0.34
CA GLU A 197 4.90 -3.47 -1.00
C GLU A 197 4.63 -4.97 -0.96
N VAL A 198 5.45 -5.75 -0.24
CA VAL A 198 5.22 -7.19 -0.06
C VAL A 198 3.83 -7.45 0.54
N ASN A 199 3.45 -6.66 1.55
CA ASN A 199 2.16 -6.82 2.19
C ASN A 199 0.99 -6.36 1.29
N ALA A 200 1.18 -5.39 0.41
CA ALA A 200 0.18 -4.98 -0.57
C ALA A 200 -0.05 -6.09 -1.60
N GLN A 201 1.02 -6.62 -2.19
CA GLN A 201 0.94 -7.75 -3.13
C GLN A 201 0.35 -9.01 -2.48
N LEU A 202 0.65 -9.26 -1.21
CA LEU A 202 0.09 -10.39 -0.47
C LEU A 202 -1.42 -10.27 -0.29
N ARG A 203 -1.94 -9.06 -0.03
CA ARG A 203 -3.40 -8.85 0.06
C ARG A 203 -4.05 -9.05 -1.30
N GLN A 204 -3.46 -8.50 -2.35
CA GLN A 204 -3.96 -8.67 -3.71
C GLN A 204 -4.00 -10.16 -4.11
N ALA A 205 -2.93 -10.91 -3.83
CA ALA A 205 -2.89 -12.35 -4.12
C ALA A 205 -3.98 -13.14 -3.37
N LYS A 206 -4.32 -12.74 -2.13
CA LYS A 206 -5.40 -13.33 -1.34
C LYS A 206 -6.80 -12.98 -1.87
N GLU A 207 -6.99 -11.74 -2.31
CA GLU A 207 -8.26 -11.25 -2.85
C GLU A 207 -8.55 -11.85 -4.22
N ASP A 208 -7.52 -11.96 -5.07
CA ASP A 208 -7.64 -12.54 -6.41
C ASP A 208 -7.90 -14.07 -6.33
N GLY A 209 -7.38 -14.77 -5.33
CA GLY A 209 -7.60 -16.21 -5.09
C GLY A 209 -7.00 -17.16 -6.15
N ASP A 210 -6.59 -16.62 -7.31
CA ASP A 210 -6.14 -17.35 -8.48
C ASP A 210 -4.64 -17.74 -8.41
N LYS A 211 -3.89 -17.24 -7.42
CA LYS A 211 -2.41 -17.42 -7.33
C LYS A 211 -1.94 -17.87 -5.93
N PRO A 212 -2.36 -19.06 -5.47
CA PRO A 212 -1.96 -19.57 -4.15
C PRO A 212 -0.43 -19.74 -4.00
N GLY A 213 0.27 -20.04 -5.10
CA GLY A 213 1.74 -20.13 -5.11
C GLY A 213 2.43 -18.80 -4.81
N LEU A 214 1.92 -17.69 -5.35
CA LEU A 214 2.44 -16.34 -5.08
C LEU A 214 2.18 -15.93 -3.64
N GLU A 215 0.97 -16.17 -3.14
CA GLU A 215 0.62 -15.90 -1.74
C GLU A 215 1.62 -16.58 -0.79
N ALA A 216 1.88 -17.86 -0.99
CA ALA A 216 2.77 -18.63 -0.13
C ALA A 216 4.23 -18.17 -0.21
N MET A 217 4.72 -17.76 -1.39
CA MET A 217 6.04 -17.15 -1.55
C MET A 217 6.17 -15.85 -0.75
N LEU A 218 5.19 -14.96 -0.90
CA LEU A 218 5.18 -13.66 -0.19
C LEU A 218 5.11 -13.87 1.33
N GLN A 219 4.31 -14.84 1.79
CA GLN A 219 4.29 -15.25 3.21
C GLN A 219 5.68 -15.75 3.65
N LYS A 220 6.34 -16.60 2.87
CA LYS A 220 7.68 -17.11 3.21
C LYS A 220 8.71 -15.98 3.28
N VAL A 221 8.66 -15.00 2.39
CA VAL A 221 9.55 -13.81 2.44
C VAL A 221 9.38 -13.06 3.77
N LEU A 222 8.14 -12.79 4.19
CA LEU A 222 7.86 -12.12 5.45
C LEU A 222 8.29 -12.95 6.67
N GLN A 223 8.09 -14.26 6.64
CA GLN A 223 8.55 -15.17 7.70
C GLN A 223 10.09 -15.18 7.82
N LEU A 224 10.81 -15.26 6.70
CA LEU A 224 12.27 -15.23 6.69
C LEU A 224 12.81 -13.89 7.21
N TYR A 225 12.18 -12.79 6.81
CA TYR A 225 12.47 -11.46 7.35
C TYR A 225 12.27 -11.44 8.88
N ALA A 226 11.11 -11.89 9.37
CA ALA A 226 10.80 -11.87 10.80
C ALA A 226 11.76 -12.75 11.62
N SER A 227 12.02 -13.98 11.16
CA SER A 227 13.01 -14.87 11.75
C SER A 227 14.37 -14.20 11.86
N LYS A 228 14.84 -13.56 10.78
CA LYS A 228 16.14 -12.89 10.72
C LYS A 228 16.22 -11.71 11.69
N VAL A 229 15.22 -10.83 11.69
CA VAL A 229 15.19 -9.64 12.54
C VAL A 229 15.06 -10.01 14.01
N LEU A 230 14.18 -10.94 14.37
CA LEU A 230 14.00 -11.39 15.75
C LEU A 230 15.24 -12.11 16.28
N SER A 231 15.97 -12.84 15.43
CA SER A 231 17.19 -13.57 15.79
C SER A 231 18.41 -12.67 16.05
N LYS A 232 18.37 -11.37 15.71
CA LYS A 232 19.47 -10.44 15.99
C LYS A 232 19.73 -10.25 17.48
N ARG A 233 18.70 -10.48 18.32
CA ARG A 233 18.78 -10.27 19.76
C ARG A 233 18.41 -11.55 20.50
N THR A 234 19.28 -11.93 21.42
CA THR A 234 19.05 -13.02 22.35
C THR A 234 18.60 -12.45 23.70
N TYR A 235 17.59 -13.07 24.29
CA TYR A 235 17.12 -12.84 25.66
C TYR A 235 17.24 -14.09 26.53
N ALA A 236 17.71 -15.21 25.96
CA ALA A 236 17.95 -16.46 26.68
C ALA A 236 18.90 -16.30 27.88
N TYR A 237 19.77 -15.30 27.89
CA TYR A 237 20.70 -15.05 29.00
C TYR A 237 20.24 -13.86 29.83
N LYS A 238 19.96 -14.09 31.12
CA LYS A 238 19.61 -13.02 32.07
C LYS A 238 20.30 -13.26 33.41
N GLY A 239 21.17 -12.33 33.82
CA GLY A 239 21.78 -12.34 35.15
C GLY A 239 22.73 -13.51 35.43
N GLY A 240 23.32 -14.11 34.39
CA GLY A 240 24.20 -15.29 34.53
C GLY A 240 23.47 -16.63 34.41
N GLU A 241 22.14 -16.63 34.29
CA GLU A 241 21.33 -17.84 34.08
C GLU A 241 20.74 -17.90 32.67
N VAL A 242 20.62 -19.14 32.15
CA VAL A 242 19.96 -19.42 30.87
C VAL A 242 18.48 -19.68 31.13
N LEU A 243 17.64 -18.79 30.63
CA LEU A 243 16.18 -18.93 30.60
C LEU A 243 15.80 -19.95 29.54
N LYS A 244 15.69 -21.22 29.94
CA LYS A 244 15.36 -22.36 29.05
C LYS A 244 14.17 -22.10 28.12
N THR A 245 13.10 -21.50 28.64
CA THR A 245 11.89 -21.19 27.85
C THR A 245 12.13 -20.14 26.75
N GLU A 246 13.02 -19.17 27.01
CA GLU A 246 13.38 -18.15 26.00
C GLU A 246 14.41 -18.70 25.00
N GLU A 247 15.33 -19.55 25.44
CA GLU A 247 16.22 -20.31 24.55
C GLU A 247 15.43 -21.20 23.58
N PHE A 248 14.38 -21.85 24.08
CA PHE A 248 13.46 -22.63 23.26
C PHE A 248 12.72 -21.77 22.24
N LEU A 249 12.18 -20.62 22.64
CA LEU A 249 11.57 -19.67 21.71
C LEU A 249 12.57 -19.20 20.63
N GLU A 250 13.81 -18.90 21.01
CA GLU A 250 14.85 -18.53 20.05
C GLU A 250 15.21 -19.66 19.09
N THR A 251 15.14 -20.91 19.55
CA THR A 251 15.35 -22.08 18.71
C THR A 251 14.25 -22.19 17.65
N ILE A 252 12.98 -22.00 18.05
CA ILE A 252 11.84 -22.00 17.12
C ILE A 252 11.94 -20.84 16.12
N ILE A 253 12.28 -19.62 16.58
CA ILE A 253 12.42 -18.45 15.71
C ILE A 253 13.49 -18.68 14.63
N LYS A 254 14.57 -19.40 14.95
CA LYS A 254 15.66 -19.70 14.00
C LYS A 254 15.35 -20.88 13.10
N ALA A 255 14.40 -21.73 13.47
CA ALA A 255 14.06 -22.94 12.75
C ALA A 255 13.15 -22.63 11.55
N PRO A 256 13.25 -23.43 10.46
CA PRO A 256 12.29 -23.37 9.37
C PRO A 256 10.88 -23.75 9.86
N GLU A 257 9.85 -23.16 9.27
CA GLU A 257 8.44 -23.40 9.65
C GLU A 257 8.07 -24.89 9.62
N GLU A 258 8.64 -25.62 8.65
CA GLU A 258 8.41 -27.04 8.43
C GLU A 258 8.83 -27.90 9.66
N GLU A 259 9.76 -27.40 10.48
CA GLU A 259 10.25 -28.07 11.68
C GLU A 259 9.51 -27.64 12.96
N TRP A 260 8.68 -26.60 12.92
CA TRP A 260 8.02 -26.06 14.11
C TRP A 260 7.18 -27.10 14.84
N ASN A 261 6.38 -27.89 14.11
CA ASN A 261 5.52 -28.90 14.72
C ASN A 261 6.33 -29.91 15.52
N LYS A 262 7.47 -30.35 14.97
CA LYS A 262 8.37 -31.29 15.64
C LYS A 262 9.00 -30.65 16.87
N LEU A 263 9.55 -29.43 16.74
CA LEU A 263 10.18 -28.71 17.85
C LEU A 263 9.20 -28.40 18.99
N LEU A 264 7.96 -28.04 18.65
CA LEU A 264 6.91 -27.77 19.62
C LEU A 264 6.48 -29.04 20.37
N ILE A 265 6.31 -30.15 19.66
CA ILE A 265 6.00 -31.44 20.31
C ILE A 265 7.15 -31.87 21.22
N ASP A 266 8.38 -31.88 20.72
CA ASP A 266 9.55 -32.37 21.46
C ASP A 266 9.92 -31.47 22.66
N GLY A 267 9.69 -30.15 22.54
CA GLY A 267 10.07 -29.19 23.57
C GLY A 267 9.02 -28.94 24.65
N LEU A 268 7.73 -29.13 24.34
CA LEU A 268 6.64 -28.96 25.31
C LEU A 268 6.44 -30.22 26.15
N THR A 269 5.95 -30.05 27.38
CA THR A 269 5.64 -31.15 28.31
C THR A 269 4.67 -32.19 27.73
N ILE A 270 3.90 -31.82 26.71
CA ILE A 270 2.95 -32.67 25.99
C ILE A 270 3.65 -33.79 25.21
N GLY A 271 4.86 -33.55 24.68
CA GLY A 271 5.67 -34.55 23.98
C GLY A 271 6.87 -35.05 24.78
N LYS A 272 6.85 -34.89 26.11
CA LYS A 272 7.94 -35.21 27.07
C LYS A 272 9.08 -34.18 27.16
N GLY A 273 8.85 -32.95 26.70
CA GLY A 273 9.77 -31.84 26.92
C GLY A 273 9.69 -31.25 28.33
N ASP A 274 10.56 -30.28 28.61
CA ASP A 274 10.72 -29.66 29.93
C ASP A 274 9.87 -28.39 30.12
N ILE A 275 9.24 -27.87 29.05
CA ILE A 275 8.61 -26.54 29.06
C ILE A 275 7.09 -26.65 29.06
N SER A 276 6.43 -26.01 30.02
CA SER A 276 4.96 -25.97 30.02
C SER A 276 4.41 -25.02 28.94
N PRO A 277 3.26 -25.34 28.32
CA PRO A 277 2.62 -24.45 27.35
C PRO A 277 2.36 -23.04 27.92
N GLU A 278 1.96 -22.93 29.19
CA GLU A 278 1.67 -21.65 29.83
C GLU A 278 2.92 -20.78 29.98
N GLU A 279 4.06 -21.38 30.35
CA GLU A 279 5.34 -20.69 30.42
C GLU A 279 5.80 -20.23 29.03
N PHE A 280 5.63 -21.08 28.03
CA PHE A 280 5.96 -20.74 26.64
C PHE A 280 5.13 -19.55 26.15
N TYR A 281 3.81 -19.56 26.36
CA TYR A 281 2.93 -18.45 25.97
C TYR A 281 3.26 -17.15 26.71
N ALA A 282 3.62 -17.24 27.98
CA ALA A 282 4.06 -16.07 28.75
C ALA A 282 5.34 -15.44 28.16
N VAL A 283 6.28 -16.26 27.67
CA VAL A 283 7.51 -15.79 27.03
C VAL A 283 7.23 -15.19 25.65
N VAL A 284 6.39 -15.84 24.83
CA VAL A 284 5.97 -15.28 23.53
C VAL A 284 5.28 -13.93 23.72
N LYS A 285 4.36 -13.81 24.69
CA LYS A 285 3.69 -12.55 25.00
C LYS A 285 4.67 -11.45 25.40
N LYS A 286 5.64 -11.75 26.27
CA LYS A 286 6.71 -10.81 26.64
C LYS A 286 7.55 -10.39 25.42
N ARG A 287 7.80 -11.30 24.47
CA ARG A 287 8.51 -11.01 23.22
C ARG A 287 7.70 -10.05 22.35
N ILE A 288 6.40 -10.27 22.22
CA ILE A 288 5.48 -9.37 21.50
C ILE A 288 5.47 -7.97 22.13
N GLU A 289 5.28 -7.86 23.45
CA GLU A 289 5.29 -6.57 24.15
C GLU A 289 6.59 -5.79 23.91
N ARG A 290 7.73 -6.48 23.96
CA ARG A 290 9.04 -5.90 23.67
C ARG A 290 9.18 -5.44 22.23
N THR A 291 8.62 -6.18 21.27
CA THR A 291 8.61 -5.78 19.86
C THR A 291 7.77 -4.51 19.69
N LEU A 292 6.59 -4.44 20.29
CA LEU A 292 5.70 -3.28 20.23
C LEU A 292 6.36 -2.00 20.77
N ILE A 293 7.11 -2.09 21.87
CA ILE A 293 7.78 -0.92 22.48
C ILE A 293 8.96 -0.41 21.62
N ARG A 294 9.57 -1.28 20.82
CA ARG A 294 10.83 -0.99 20.09
C ARG A 294 10.64 -0.63 18.63
N THR A 295 9.47 -0.89 18.09
CA THR A 295 9.12 -0.60 16.70
C THR A 295 8.17 0.58 16.66
N GLU A 296 8.17 1.31 15.54
CA GLU A 296 7.26 2.42 15.34
C GLU A 296 5.81 1.91 15.29
N GLY A 297 4.94 2.57 16.04
CA GLY A 297 3.53 2.18 16.14
C GLY A 297 2.85 2.23 14.78
N GLY A 298 2.26 1.11 14.36
CA GLY A 298 1.56 1.01 13.07
C GLY A 298 2.46 0.71 11.87
N SER A 299 3.77 0.54 12.07
CA SER A 299 4.69 0.10 11.01
C SER A 299 4.38 -1.32 10.54
N TYR A 300 4.69 -1.61 9.27
CA TYR A 300 4.68 -2.94 8.70
C TYR A 300 5.70 -3.84 9.40
N GLU A 301 6.88 -3.33 9.77
CA GLU A 301 7.84 -4.09 10.59
C GLU A 301 7.17 -4.58 11.88
N GLN A 302 6.58 -3.68 12.67
CA GLN A 302 5.89 -4.04 13.92
C GLN A 302 4.84 -5.14 13.70
N ARG A 303 4.04 -4.98 12.64
CA ARG A 303 2.97 -5.93 12.29
C ARG A 303 3.53 -7.30 11.93
N VAL A 304 4.48 -7.38 11.01
CA VAL A 304 5.07 -8.63 10.51
C VAL A 304 5.72 -9.41 11.65
N LEU A 305 6.51 -8.73 12.49
CA LEU A 305 7.17 -9.37 13.64
C LEU A 305 6.16 -9.89 14.67
N THR A 306 5.07 -9.14 14.90
CA THR A 306 4.02 -9.54 15.85
C THR A 306 3.18 -10.69 15.31
N GLU A 307 2.80 -10.65 14.03
CA GLU A 307 2.06 -11.74 13.38
C GLU A 307 2.88 -13.03 13.35
N TYR A 308 4.18 -12.96 13.10
CA TYR A 308 5.07 -14.12 13.16
C TYR A 308 5.11 -14.78 14.55
N LEU A 309 5.28 -13.98 15.61
CA LEU A 309 5.27 -14.49 16.99
C LEU A 309 3.90 -15.06 17.39
N LYS A 310 2.81 -14.42 16.96
CA LYS A 310 1.45 -14.95 17.14
C LYS A 310 1.23 -16.24 16.36
N GLY A 311 1.83 -16.40 15.19
CA GLY A 311 1.80 -17.64 14.41
C GLY A 311 2.44 -18.80 15.16
N ILE A 312 3.59 -18.57 15.81
CA ILE A 312 4.23 -19.57 16.68
C ILE A 312 3.30 -19.96 17.83
N GLN A 313 2.69 -18.97 18.49
CA GLN A 313 1.75 -19.22 19.59
C GLN A 313 0.53 -20.02 19.11
N SER A 314 -0.12 -19.59 18.03
CA SER A 314 -1.30 -20.26 17.44
C SER A 314 -0.99 -21.71 17.08
N ARG A 315 0.16 -21.96 16.46
CA ARG A 315 0.58 -23.33 16.11
C ARG A 315 0.77 -24.20 17.35
N SER A 316 1.37 -23.65 18.40
CA SER A 316 1.51 -24.35 19.67
C SER A 316 0.14 -24.66 20.29
N GLU A 317 -0.79 -23.70 20.30
CA GLU A 317 -2.15 -23.88 20.81
C GLU A 317 -2.91 -24.98 20.02
N GLU A 318 -2.81 -24.99 18.69
CA GLU A 318 -3.38 -26.03 17.83
C GLU A 318 -2.85 -27.43 18.18
N ILE A 319 -1.54 -27.57 18.38
CA ILE A 319 -0.90 -28.84 18.75
C ILE A 319 -1.38 -29.30 20.13
N VAL A 320 -1.44 -28.39 21.10
CA VAL A 320 -1.90 -28.68 22.46
C VAL A 320 -3.34 -29.19 22.44
N GLN A 321 -4.22 -28.50 21.72
CA GLN A 321 -5.63 -28.89 21.57
C GLN A 321 -5.78 -30.23 20.85
N ALA A 322 -5.03 -30.47 19.78
CA ALA A 322 -5.09 -31.72 19.03
C ALA A 322 -4.67 -32.94 19.86
N ILE A 323 -3.72 -32.78 20.79
CA ILE A 323 -3.20 -33.88 21.62
C ILE A 323 -4.05 -34.07 22.89
N GLN A 324 -4.58 -33.00 23.48
CA GLN A 324 -5.42 -33.08 24.68
C GLN A 324 -6.87 -33.49 24.38
N GLY A 325 -7.31 -33.41 23.12
CA GLY A 325 -8.68 -33.68 22.71
C GLY A 325 -9.63 -32.51 22.99
N PRO A 326 -10.88 -32.52 22.46
CA PRO A 326 -11.84 -31.47 22.74
C PRO A 326 -12.17 -31.43 24.24
N PRO A 327 -12.37 -30.23 24.83
CA PRO A 327 -12.82 -30.11 26.20
C PRO A 327 -14.16 -30.85 26.36
N GLN A 328 -14.25 -31.76 27.33
CA GLN A 328 -15.47 -32.48 27.67
C GLN A 328 -16.59 -31.55 28.15
#